data_AF-A0A965MUU7-F1
#
_entry.id   AF-A0A965MUU7-F1
#
_cell.length_a   1.000
_cell.length_b   1.000
_cell.length_c   1.000
_cell.angle_alpha   90.00
_cell.angle_beta   90.00
_cell.angle_gamma   90.00
#
_symmetry.space_group_name_H-M   'P 1'
#
loop_
_entity.id
_entity.type
_entity.pdbx_description
1 polymer ?
#
loop_
_entity_poly.entity_id
_entity_poly.type
_entity_poly.pdbx_seq_one_letter_code
_entity_poly.pdbx_strand_id
1 'polypeptide(L)'
;MSGAQRKMSDAEALMWRLEKDPYLASTFANITILDRPPNMDLLYARMERTSVVFPRLRRRVQLPPGNIGNPTWVDDPGFDIRHHVRQMALPAPGSMRQLQDLVTLLIADPFDRSRPLWQFIVIDG
;
A
#
# COMPACT_ATOMS: atom_id res chain seq x y z
N MET A 1 -11.02 -23.98 8.87
CA MET A 1 -9.71 -24.48 8.40
C MET A 1 -9.60 -24.26 6.90
N SER A 2 -8.69 -23.40 6.47
CA SER A 2 -8.09 -23.39 5.13
C SER A 2 -6.76 -22.63 5.27
N GLY A 3 -5.67 -23.39 5.30
CA GLY A 3 -4.30 -22.90 5.43
C GLY A 3 -3.76 -22.34 4.12
N ALA A 4 -4.43 -21.34 3.56
CA ALA A 4 -4.03 -20.72 2.30
C ALA A 4 -2.84 -19.75 2.50
N GLN A 5 -1.65 -20.32 2.30
CA GLN A 5 -0.33 -19.70 2.02
C GLN A 5 0.22 -18.65 3.00
N ARG A 6 0.88 -19.17 4.04
CA ARG A 6 1.80 -18.45 4.94
C ARG A 6 3.19 -18.20 4.32
N LYS A 7 3.59 -19.02 3.34
CA LYS A 7 4.87 -18.90 2.61
C LYS A 7 4.67 -18.06 1.36
N MET A 8 5.56 -17.10 1.16
CA MET A 8 5.69 -16.34 -0.06
C MET A 8 6.15 -17.28 -1.19
N SER A 9 5.56 -17.13 -2.38
CA SER A 9 6.05 -17.81 -3.58
C SER A 9 7.44 -17.30 -3.96
N ASP A 10 8.20 -18.08 -4.75
CA ASP A 10 9.54 -17.67 -5.17
C ASP A 10 9.52 -16.38 -6.02
N ALA A 11 8.48 -16.20 -6.83
CA ALA A 11 8.25 -14.97 -7.59
C ALA A 11 8.02 -13.78 -6.66
N GLU A 12 7.11 -13.86 -5.69
CA GLU A 12 6.88 -12.79 -4.70
C GLU A 12 8.16 -12.52 -3.88
N ALA A 13 8.96 -13.55 -3.54
CA ALA A 13 10.20 -13.40 -2.80
C ALA A 13 11.29 -12.70 -3.63
N LEU A 14 11.35 -12.96 -4.93
CA LEU A 14 12.22 -12.23 -5.86
C LEU A 14 11.76 -10.77 -5.95
N MET A 15 10.47 -10.51 -6.20
CA MET A 15 9.93 -9.15 -6.29
C MET A 15 10.23 -8.34 -5.02
N TRP A 16 9.99 -8.93 -3.84
CA TRP A 16 10.32 -8.32 -2.56
C TRP A 16 11.81 -7.95 -2.44
N ARG A 17 12.72 -8.79 -2.95
CA ARG A 17 14.16 -8.49 -2.95
C ARG A 17 14.50 -7.38 -3.93
N LEU A 18 13.90 -7.37 -5.11
CA LEU A 18 14.10 -6.35 -6.15
C LEU A 18 13.58 -4.98 -5.72
N GLU A 19 12.49 -4.91 -4.96
CA GLU A 19 11.92 -3.65 -4.43
C GLU A 19 12.89 -2.81 -3.59
N LYS A 20 14.03 -3.36 -3.14
CA LYS A 20 15.08 -2.55 -2.48
C LYS A 20 15.83 -1.63 -3.45
N ASP A 21 15.84 -1.98 -4.73
CA ASP A 21 16.44 -1.17 -5.79
C ASP A 21 15.35 -0.26 -6.39
N PRO A 22 15.49 1.07 -6.28
CA PRO A 22 14.52 2.01 -6.86
C PRO A 22 14.31 1.84 -8.37
N TYR A 23 15.30 1.34 -9.10
CA TYR A 23 15.19 1.12 -10.54
C TYR A 23 14.43 -0.15 -10.90
N LEU A 24 14.25 -1.07 -9.95
CA LEU A 24 13.57 -2.36 -10.12
C LEU A 24 12.26 -2.41 -9.30
N ALA A 25 11.93 -1.33 -8.59
CA ALA A 25 10.69 -1.20 -7.85
C ALA A 25 9.50 -1.39 -8.80
N SER A 26 8.63 -2.33 -8.44
CA SER A 26 7.45 -2.69 -9.25
C SER A 26 6.17 -2.09 -8.69
N THR A 27 6.29 -0.95 -8.00
CA THR A 27 5.16 -0.16 -7.52
C THR A 27 4.34 0.28 -8.73
N PHE A 28 3.05 -0.01 -8.71
CA PHE A 28 2.09 0.53 -9.66
C PHE A 28 1.06 1.36 -8.90
N ALA A 29 0.47 2.33 -9.58
CA ALA A 29 -0.64 3.09 -9.05
C ALA A 29 -1.74 3.23 -10.08
N ASN A 30 -2.95 3.47 -9.60
CA ASN A 30 -4.08 3.88 -10.40
C ASN A 30 -4.57 5.24 -9.89
N ILE A 31 -4.90 6.14 -10.82
CA ILE A 31 -5.58 7.39 -10.51
C ILE A 31 -7.05 7.21 -10.89
N THR A 32 -7.95 7.41 -9.92
CA THR A 32 -9.40 7.45 -10.14
C THR A 32 -9.88 8.86 -9.85
N ILE A 33 -10.50 9.51 -10.84
CA ILE A 33 -11.10 10.84 -10.68
C ILE A 33 -12.55 10.67 -10.23
N LEU A 34 -12.94 11.44 -9.21
CA LEU A 34 -14.29 11.43 -8.64
C LEU A 34 -14.97 12.76 -8.91
N ASP A 35 -16.27 12.73 -9.25
CA ASP A 35 -17.06 13.95 -9.50
C ASP A 35 -17.33 14.76 -8.23
N ARG A 36 -17.12 14.16 -7.05
CA ARG A 36 -17.36 14.79 -5.74
C ARG A 36 -16.45 14.18 -4.67
N PRO A 37 -16.14 14.95 -3.60
CA PRO A 37 -15.37 14.44 -2.47
C PRO A 37 -16.08 13.23 -1.80
N PRO A 38 -15.34 12.15 -1.48
CA PRO A 38 -15.90 11.03 -0.74
C PRO A 38 -16.16 11.41 0.73
N ASN A 39 -17.15 10.77 1.37
CA ASN A 39 -17.26 10.82 2.82
C ASN A 39 -16.14 9.97 3.43
N MET A 40 -15.22 10.62 4.13
CA MET A 40 -14.01 9.97 4.64
C MET A 40 -14.31 8.93 5.73
N ASP A 41 -15.23 9.20 6.66
CA ASP A 41 -15.59 8.25 7.71
C ASP A 41 -16.17 6.96 7.11
N LEU A 42 -17.03 7.10 6.09
CA LEU A 42 -17.57 5.97 5.36
C LEU A 42 -16.49 5.22 4.59
N LEU A 43 -15.55 5.94 3.97
CA LEU A 43 -14.42 5.35 3.25
C LEU A 43 -13.52 4.53 4.21
N TYR A 44 -13.13 5.10 5.34
CA TYR A 44 -12.37 4.39 6.39
C TYR A 44 -13.10 3.13 6.84
N ALA A 45 -14.39 3.23 7.18
CA ALA A 45 -15.19 2.09 7.62
C ALA A 45 -15.34 1.02 6.54
N ARG A 46 -15.35 1.40 5.26
CA ARG A 46 -15.42 0.46 4.14
C ARG A 46 -14.08 -0.23 3.91
N MET A 47 -12.98 0.52 3.93
CA MET A 47 -11.64 -0.02 3.74
C MET A 47 -11.21 -0.92 4.90
N GLU A 48 -11.60 -0.58 6.14
CA GLU A 48 -11.41 -1.46 7.30
C GLU A 48 -12.08 -2.81 7.09
N ARG A 49 -13.37 -2.82 6.70
CA ARG A 49 -14.11 -4.05 6.39
C ARG A 49 -13.47 -4.84 5.24
N THR A 50 -13.07 -4.17 4.16
CA THR A 50 -12.38 -4.80 3.03
C THR A 50 -11.08 -5.46 3.49
N SER A 51 -10.30 -4.82 4.35
CA SER A 51 -9.03 -5.38 4.85
C SER A 51 -9.22 -6.66 5.67
N VAL A 52 -10.36 -6.84 6.33
CA VAL A 52 -10.72 -8.09 7.04
C VAL A 52 -11.04 -9.20 6.04
N VAL A 53 -11.76 -8.87 4.96
CA VAL A 53 -12.12 -9.83 3.90
C VAL A 53 -10.90 -10.25 3.07
N PHE A 54 -9.92 -9.37 2.91
CA PHE A 54 -8.66 -9.63 2.20
C PHE A 54 -7.46 -9.53 3.15
N PRO A 55 -7.15 -10.60 3.93
CA PRO A 55 -6.11 -10.58 4.96
C PRO A 55 -4.72 -10.11 4.50
N ARG A 56 -4.40 -10.25 3.21
CA ARG A 56 -3.13 -9.75 2.66
C ARG A 56 -2.95 -8.24 2.87
N LEU A 57 -4.04 -7.46 2.92
CA LEU A 57 -4.00 -6.02 3.21
C LEU A 57 -3.58 -5.69 4.64
N ARG A 58 -3.61 -6.66 5.57
CA ARG A 58 -3.21 -6.50 6.97
C ARG A 58 -1.90 -7.24 7.29
N ARG A 59 -1.21 -7.73 6.25
CA ARG A 59 0.01 -8.53 6.41
C ARG A 59 1.23 -7.79 5.93
N ARG A 60 2.31 -7.93 6.69
CA ARG A 60 3.65 -7.46 6.33
C ARG A 60 4.56 -8.65 6.06
N VAL A 61 5.69 -8.36 5.41
CA VAL A 61 6.71 -9.37 5.17
C VAL A 61 7.58 -9.51 6.44
N GLN A 62 7.79 -10.75 6.87
CA GLN A 62 8.76 -11.11 7.90
C GLN A 62 9.90 -11.90 7.26
N LEU A 63 11.12 -11.40 7.43
CA LEU A 63 12.32 -12.09 7.03
C LEU A 63 12.60 -13.26 8.00
N PRO A 64 13.09 -14.41 7.51
CA PRO A 64 13.53 -15.50 8.37
C PRO A 64 14.79 -15.10 9.16
N PRO A 65 15.08 -15.76 10.30
CA PRO A 65 16.32 -15.56 11.03
C PRO A 65 17.54 -15.72 10.13
N GLY A 66 18.50 -14.78 10.23
CA GLY A 66 19.70 -14.77 9.39
C GLY A 66 19.45 -14.51 7.90
N ASN A 67 18.22 -14.17 7.49
CA ASN A 67 17.82 -14.00 6.09
C ASN A 67 18.03 -15.26 5.21
N ILE A 68 18.02 -16.45 5.84
CA ILE A 68 18.19 -17.75 5.19
C ILE A 68 16.81 -18.38 4.97
N GLY A 69 16.43 -18.52 3.70
CA GLY A 69 15.13 -19.05 3.27
C GLY A 69 14.17 -17.97 2.73
N ASN A 70 12.93 -18.37 2.46
CA ASN A 70 11.93 -17.47 1.87
C ASN A 70 11.28 -16.58 2.93
N PRO A 71 11.07 -15.28 2.64
CA PRO A 71 10.23 -14.42 3.47
C PRO A 71 8.83 -15.01 3.63
N THR A 72 8.17 -14.63 4.72
CA THR A 72 6.80 -15.06 5.00
C THR A 72 5.90 -13.88 5.24
N TRP A 73 4.60 -14.06 4.99
CA TRP A 73 3.59 -13.05 5.29
C TRP A 73 3.06 -13.29 6.69
N VAL A 74 3.09 -12.26 7.53
CA VAL A 74 2.57 -12.30 8.91
C VAL A 74 1.60 -11.16 9.13
N ASP A 75 0.60 -11.38 9.96
CA ASP A 75 -0.34 -10.32 10.35
C ASP A 75 0.42 -9.20 11.07
N ASP A 76 0.10 -7.96 10.74
CA ASP A 76 0.67 -6.79 11.38
C ASP A 76 -0.13 -6.45 12.65
N PRO A 77 0.42 -6.65 13.86
CA PRO A 77 -0.28 -6.32 15.10
C PRO A 77 -0.52 -4.82 15.26
N GLY A 78 0.26 -3.99 14.55
CA GLY A 78 0.12 -2.53 14.55
C GLY A 78 -0.70 -1.99 13.38
N PHE A 79 -1.48 -2.85 12.69
CA PHE A 79 -2.29 -2.41 11.57
C PHE A 79 -3.30 -1.34 12.00
N ASP A 80 -3.27 -0.20 11.31
CA ASP A 80 -4.25 0.86 11.43
C ASP A 80 -4.56 1.43 10.04
N ILE A 81 -5.84 1.37 9.69
CA ILE A 81 -6.33 1.81 8.38
C ILE A 81 -6.01 3.27 8.07
N ARG A 82 -5.87 4.13 9.08
CA ARG A 82 -5.55 5.56 8.89
C ARG A 82 -4.13 5.79 8.38
N HIS A 83 -3.22 4.83 8.58
CA HIS A 83 -1.88 4.88 7.99
C HIS A 83 -1.91 4.58 6.48
N HIS A 84 -2.85 3.75 6.04
CA HIS A 84 -2.97 3.33 4.65
C HIS A 84 -3.89 4.24 3.86
N VAL A 85 -4.99 4.72 4.45
CA VAL A 85 -5.94 5.64 3.82
C VAL A 85 -5.61 7.07 4.24
N ARG A 86 -4.90 7.81 3.39
CA ARG A 86 -4.42 9.17 3.69
C ARG A 86 -5.19 10.22 2.91
N GLN A 87 -5.18 11.44 3.43
CA GLN A 87 -5.74 12.62 2.77
C GLN A 87 -4.60 13.60 2.49
N MET A 88 -4.63 14.21 1.31
CA MET A 88 -3.72 15.25 0.88
C MET A 88 -4.50 16.31 0.11
N ALA A 89 -3.98 17.53 0.08
CA ALA A 89 -4.56 18.62 -0.68
C ALA A 89 -3.53 19.18 -1.65
N LEU A 90 -3.97 19.51 -2.85
CA LEU A 90 -3.19 20.31 -3.79
C LEU A 90 -3.31 21.79 -3.41
N PRO A 91 -2.22 22.55 -3.46
CA PRO A 91 -2.33 24.00 -3.37
C PRO A 91 -3.09 24.53 -4.59
N ALA A 92 -3.86 25.61 -4.38
CA ALA A 92 -4.48 26.34 -5.47
C ALA A 92 -3.43 26.64 -6.57
N PRO A 93 -3.74 26.43 -7.86
CA PRO A 93 -5.07 26.24 -8.42
C PRO A 93 -5.59 24.79 -8.55
N GLY A 94 -4.93 23.76 -7.99
CA GLY A 94 -5.46 22.38 -8.05
C GLY A 94 -5.48 21.76 -9.46
N SER A 95 -4.55 22.16 -10.33
CA SER A 95 -4.56 21.72 -11.74
C SER A 95 -4.22 20.22 -11.89
N MET A 96 -4.69 19.62 -12.99
CA MET A 96 -4.34 18.25 -13.37
C MET A 96 -2.83 18.03 -13.46
N ARG A 97 -2.05 19.05 -13.85
CA ARG A 97 -0.58 18.97 -13.84
C ARG A 97 -0.03 18.83 -12.42
N GLN A 98 -0.50 19.64 -11.48
CA GLN A 98 -0.09 19.53 -10.07
C GLN A 98 -0.45 18.17 -9.47
N LEU A 99 -1.61 17.61 -9.85
CA LEU A 99 -1.99 16.25 -9.47
C LEU A 99 -0.99 15.22 -10.02
N GLN A 100 -0.66 15.29 -11.32
CA GLN A 100 0.28 14.35 -11.96
C GLN A 100 1.69 14.46 -11.36
N ASP A 101 2.15 15.68 -11.09
CA ASP A 101 3.45 15.92 -10.46
C ASP A 101 3.50 15.31 -9.05
N LEU A 102 2.44 15.53 -8.24
CA LEU A 102 2.32 14.92 -6.91
C LEU A 102 2.28 13.39 -6.99
N VAL A 103 1.44 12.83 -7.86
CA VAL A 103 1.31 11.37 -8.02
C VAL A 103 2.64 10.74 -8.46
N THR A 104 3.40 11.42 -9.33
CA THR A 104 4.74 10.95 -9.74
C THR A 104 5.67 10.82 -8.53
N LEU A 105 5.67 11.79 -7.63
CA LEU A 105 6.46 11.73 -6.40
C LEU A 105 5.98 10.61 -5.47
N LEU A 106 4.67 10.45 -5.32
CA LEU A 106 4.08 9.41 -4.46
C LEU A 106 4.39 7.99 -4.95
N ILE A 107 4.43 7.77 -6.27
CA ILE A 107 4.76 6.46 -6.85
C ILE A 107 6.26 6.16 -6.71
N ALA A 108 7.10 7.19 -6.80
CA ALA A 108 8.54 7.06 -6.64
C ALA A 108 8.99 6.86 -5.18
N ASP A 109 8.12 7.17 -4.21
CA ASP A 109 8.39 7.00 -2.78
C ASP A 109 8.27 5.52 -2.36
N PRO A 110 9.34 4.88 -1.87
CA PRO A 110 9.30 3.48 -1.46
C PRO A 110 8.44 3.29 -0.21
N PHE A 111 7.66 2.20 -0.17
CA PHE A 111 6.86 1.86 1.02
C PHE A 111 7.73 1.56 2.25
N ASP A 112 7.20 1.89 3.43
CA ASP A 112 7.71 1.36 4.69
C ASP A 112 7.52 -0.16 4.74
N ARG A 113 8.63 -0.87 4.59
CA ARG A 113 8.71 -2.34 4.53
C ARG A 113 8.41 -3.04 5.86
N SER A 114 8.25 -2.29 6.95
CA SER A 114 7.81 -2.81 8.24
C SER A 114 6.28 -2.98 8.34
N ARG A 115 5.53 -2.57 7.31
CA ARG A 115 4.06 -2.53 7.27
C ARG A 115 3.51 -3.23 6.03
N PRO A 116 2.18 -3.43 5.92
CA PRO A 116 1.56 -3.85 4.67
C PRO A 116 1.84 -2.85 3.54
N LEU A 117 2.24 -3.35 2.38
CA LEU A 117 2.79 -2.55 1.27
C LEU A 117 1.70 -2.00 0.36
N TRP A 118 0.86 -1.10 0.88
CA TRP A 118 -0.14 -0.42 0.07
C TRP A 118 -0.56 0.90 0.72
N GLN A 119 -1.01 1.83 -0.13
CA GLN A 119 -1.59 3.11 0.29
C GLN A 119 -2.80 3.41 -0.59
N PHE A 120 -3.75 4.15 -0.04
CA PHE A 120 -4.90 4.73 -0.71
C PHE A 120 -4.95 6.21 -0.34
N ILE A 121 -4.68 7.09 -1.30
CA ILE A 121 -4.54 8.52 -1.03
C ILE A 121 -5.69 9.25 -1.69
N VAL A 122 -6.50 9.93 -0.89
CA VAL A 122 -7.52 10.87 -1.37
C VAL A 122 -6.85 12.24 -1.50
N ILE A 123 -6.89 12.78 -2.71
CA ILE A 123 -6.32 14.09 -3.03
C ILE A 123 -7.47 15.03 -3.38
N ASP A 124 -7.55 16.18 -2.70
CA ASP A 124 -8.47 17.27 -3.02
C ASP A 124 -7.71 18.56 -3.40
N GLY A 125 -8.45 19.63 -3.72
CA GLY A 125 -7.88 20.94 -4.08
C GLY A 125 -7.90 21.29 -5.56
#